data_AF-A0A951WM27-F1
#
_entry.id   AF-A0A951WM27-F1
#
_cell.length_a   1.000
_cell.length_b   1.000
_cell.length_c   1.000
_cell.angle_alpha   90.00
_cell.angle_beta   90.00
_cell.angle_gamma   90.00
#
_symmetry.space_group_name_H-M   'P 1'
#
loop_
_entity.id
_entity.type
_entity.pdbx_description
1 polymer ?
#
loop_
_entity_poly.entity_id
_entity_poly.type
_entity_poly.pdbx_seq_one_letter_code
_entity_poly.pdbx_strand_id
1 'polypeptide(L)'
;MKLYSSLVLILIVCGLGLYGCSASNGSVFDDKNSGTNSQNQSTPATFSFSFRDSAFPQNTGMGTELQESELPSDAIYLALSSVSLGANVFQLDIRIKDLDTGSNQIYDLPLLLRYNRNVLRIVDSSDNNISLIEGTENVRLRAYLDPQFAILVGRNDENFLNNFSGCNNFCGYYMIGHSLTREVQPRRIYRGTLLSVIVNVLVPGSLETPIGFELSQSSALNIEGNPISVRFFGGVLRRL
;
A
#
# COMPACT_ATOMS: atom_id res chain seq x y z
N MET A 1 -61.52 -54.28 -22.19
CA MET A 1 -60.87 -54.63 -20.91
C MET A 1 -59.98 -53.48 -20.51
N LYS A 2 -60.18 -52.91 -19.31
CA LYS A 2 -59.23 -51.99 -18.68
C LYS A 2 -58.00 -52.79 -18.23
N LEU A 3 -56.80 -52.24 -18.37
CA LEU A 3 -55.67 -52.42 -17.45
C LEU A 3 -54.68 -51.27 -17.64
N TYR A 4 -54.06 -50.91 -16.53
CA TYR A 4 -53.52 -49.62 -16.15
C TYR A 4 -52.03 -49.42 -16.52
N SER A 5 -51.61 -48.15 -16.50
CA SER A 5 -50.37 -47.65 -15.88
C SER A 5 -49.03 -48.19 -16.45
N SER A 6 -48.13 -47.35 -16.95
CA SER A 6 -47.44 -46.39 -16.10
C SER A 6 -46.90 -45.20 -16.87
N LEU A 7 -47.27 -44.03 -16.36
CA LEU A 7 -46.80 -42.71 -16.70
C LEU A 7 -45.63 -42.41 -15.75
N VAL A 8 -44.43 -42.14 -16.28
CA VAL A 8 -43.35 -41.50 -15.50
C VAL A 8 -43.25 -40.06 -15.99
N LEU A 9 -43.68 -39.19 -15.07
CA LEU A 9 -43.81 -37.75 -15.19
C LEU A 9 -42.42 -37.10 -15.04
N ILE A 10 -41.97 -36.38 -16.07
CA ILE A 10 -40.84 -35.45 -15.99
C ILE A 10 -41.38 -34.15 -15.39
N LEU A 11 -41.04 -33.85 -14.14
CA LEU A 11 -41.37 -32.58 -13.49
C LEU A 11 -40.13 -31.68 -13.47
N ILE A 12 -40.12 -30.76 -14.43
CA ILE A 12 -39.30 -29.55 -14.44
C ILE A 12 -39.91 -28.60 -13.42
N VAL A 13 -39.17 -28.27 -12.35
CA VAL A 13 -39.55 -27.15 -11.47
C VAL A 13 -38.70 -25.95 -11.84
N CYS A 14 -39.23 -25.14 -12.75
CA CYS A 14 -38.92 -23.72 -12.83
C CYS A 14 -39.66 -23.02 -11.69
N GLY A 15 -38.92 -22.51 -10.71
CA GLY A 15 -39.42 -21.61 -9.68
C GLY A 15 -38.67 -20.27 -9.74
N LEU A 16 -39.13 -19.39 -10.62
CA LEU A 16 -38.86 -17.95 -10.53
C LEU A 16 -39.95 -17.35 -9.63
N GLY A 17 -39.52 -16.66 -8.58
CA GLY A 17 -40.41 -15.97 -7.62
C GLY A 17 -39.60 -15.13 -6.64
N LEU A 18 -39.17 -13.97 -7.10
CA LEU A 18 -38.62 -12.85 -6.33
C LEU A 18 -39.57 -12.45 -5.18
N TYR A 19 -39.02 -12.12 -4.00
CA TYR A 19 -39.41 -10.99 -3.10
C TYR A 19 -38.77 -11.20 -1.71
N GLY A 20 -37.93 -10.26 -1.26
CA GLY A 20 -37.65 -10.06 0.17
C GLY A 20 -36.18 -9.91 0.57
N CYS A 21 -35.61 -8.73 0.32
CA CYS A 21 -34.37 -8.25 0.93
C CYS A 21 -34.37 -8.38 2.47
N SER A 22 -33.26 -8.86 3.02
CA SER A 22 -32.59 -8.07 4.06
C SER A 22 -31.09 -8.09 3.77
N ALA A 23 -30.57 -6.96 3.31
CA ALA A 23 -29.16 -6.69 3.31
C ALA A 23 -28.76 -6.45 4.76
N SER A 24 -28.20 -7.45 5.42
CA SER A 24 -27.40 -7.17 6.61
C SER A 24 -26.10 -6.56 6.12
N ASN A 25 -25.95 -5.25 6.31
CA ASN A 25 -24.67 -4.56 6.25
C ASN A 25 -23.75 -5.18 7.31
N GLY A 26 -23.07 -6.27 6.93
CA GLY A 26 -21.99 -6.85 7.70
C GLY A 26 -20.72 -6.08 7.40
N SER A 27 -20.34 -5.17 8.30
CA SER A 27 -18.98 -4.65 8.39
C SER A 27 -18.04 -5.82 8.63
N VAL A 28 -17.43 -6.36 7.57
CA VAL A 28 -16.38 -7.38 7.68
C VAL A 28 -15.08 -6.66 8.00
N PHE A 29 -14.97 -6.08 9.20
CA PHE A 29 -13.70 -5.76 9.89
C PHE A 29 -14.04 -5.25 11.29
N ASP A 30 -14.34 -6.18 12.19
CA ASP A 30 -14.16 -5.99 13.63
C ASP A 30 -13.28 -7.18 14.10
N ASP A 31 -11.96 -7.03 13.97
CA ASP A 31 -11.00 -7.93 14.62
C ASP A 31 -10.97 -7.61 16.11
N LYS A 32 -12.01 -8.06 16.81
CA LYS A 32 -12.03 -8.14 18.27
C LYS A 32 -12.45 -9.55 18.68
N ASN A 33 -11.52 -10.50 18.55
CA ASN A 33 -11.26 -11.54 19.55
C ASN A 33 -10.24 -12.57 19.02
N SER A 34 -8.98 -12.36 19.37
CA SER A 34 -7.96 -13.41 19.44
C SER A 34 -7.19 -13.24 20.74
N GLY A 35 -7.88 -13.50 21.86
CA GLY A 35 -7.25 -13.70 23.14
C GLY A 35 -6.71 -15.13 23.23
N THR A 36 -5.42 -15.30 22.94
CA THR A 36 -4.62 -16.44 23.39
C THR A 36 -3.17 -16.02 23.47
N ASN A 37 -2.56 -16.31 24.61
CA ASN A 37 -1.21 -15.91 25.03
C ASN A 37 -0.14 -16.20 23.96
N SER A 38 0.31 -15.17 23.26
CA SER A 38 1.67 -15.10 22.74
C SER A 38 2.44 -14.18 23.67
N GLN A 39 3.44 -14.71 24.35
CA GLN A 39 4.51 -13.89 24.89
C GLN A 39 5.15 -13.15 23.70
N ASN A 40 4.66 -11.94 23.43
CA ASN A 40 5.32 -10.95 22.61
C ASN A 40 6.61 -10.56 23.34
N GLN A 41 7.65 -11.39 23.22
CA GLN A 41 9.00 -10.85 23.21
C GLN A 41 9.17 -10.15 21.86
N SER A 42 8.60 -8.95 21.74
CA SER A 42 9.04 -8.02 20.72
C SER A 42 10.48 -7.68 21.07
N THR A 43 11.43 -8.23 20.31
CA THR A 43 12.78 -7.66 20.25
C THR A 43 12.64 -6.14 20.09
N PRO A 44 13.36 -5.30 20.85
CA PRO A 44 13.24 -3.86 20.69
C PRO A 44 13.45 -3.52 19.22
N ALA A 45 12.48 -2.84 18.62
CA ALA A 45 12.59 -2.42 17.24
C ALA A 45 13.82 -1.50 17.14
N THR A 46 14.87 -1.98 16.46
CA THR A 46 16.09 -1.20 16.20
C THR A 46 15.77 0.10 15.47
N PHE A 47 14.64 0.12 14.75
CA PHE A 47 14.16 1.27 14.00
C PHE A 47 12.84 1.77 14.57
N SER A 48 12.68 3.09 14.59
CA SER A 48 11.41 3.76 14.81
C SER A 48 11.12 4.73 13.68
N PHE A 49 9.84 5.00 13.45
CA PHE A 49 9.39 5.89 12.39
C PHE A 49 8.34 6.83 12.93
N SER A 50 8.62 8.13 12.87
CA SER A 50 7.66 9.17 13.26
C SER A 50 7.11 9.82 12.01
N PHE A 51 5.79 9.79 11.86
CA PHE A 51 5.10 10.53 10.82
C PHE A 51 5.28 12.03 11.03
N ARG A 52 5.29 12.77 9.92
CA ARG A 52 5.24 14.24 9.95
C ARG A 52 4.07 14.69 9.08
N ASP A 53 3.56 15.89 9.35
CA ASP A 53 2.51 16.52 8.55
C ASP A 53 3.04 17.05 7.19
N SER A 54 3.67 16.16 6.42
CA SER A 54 4.20 16.45 5.09
C SER A 54 4.53 15.16 4.35
N ALA A 55 4.42 15.20 3.02
CA ALA A 55 4.79 14.10 2.15
C ALA A 55 6.29 13.76 2.23
N PHE A 56 7.17 14.77 2.31
CA PHE A 56 8.61 14.62 2.59
C PHE A 56 9.03 15.65 3.64
N PRO A 57 9.37 15.21 4.88
CA PRO A 57 9.71 16.14 5.94
C PRO A 57 11.06 16.81 5.74
N GLN A 58 11.10 18.11 5.99
CA GLN A 58 12.34 18.88 6.02
C GLN A 58 13.09 18.60 7.33
N ASN A 59 14.43 18.49 7.27
CA ASN A 59 15.30 18.26 8.44
C ASN A 59 15.36 19.44 9.44
N THR A 60 14.50 20.44 9.31
CA THR A 60 14.54 21.69 10.08
C THR A 60 13.92 21.58 11.47
N GLY A 61 13.52 20.38 11.92
CA GLY A 61 13.02 20.15 13.28
C GLY A 61 11.65 20.76 13.61
N MET A 62 11.01 21.47 12.66
CA MET A 62 9.76 22.22 12.88
C MET A 62 8.48 21.50 12.44
N GLY A 63 8.53 20.19 12.19
CA GLY A 63 7.32 19.42 11.83
C GLY A 63 6.58 18.89 13.04
N THR A 64 5.25 18.93 13.06
CA THR A 64 4.45 18.19 14.05
C THR A 64 4.65 16.68 13.82
N GLU A 65 5.05 15.94 14.86
CA GLU A 65 5.01 14.47 14.81
C GLU A 65 3.56 14.01 14.92
N LEU A 66 3.17 13.08 14.05
CA LEU A 66 1.83 12.51 14.05
C LEU A 66 1.90 11.03 14.48
N GLN A 67 0.85 10.55 15.15
CA GLN A 67 0.59 9.13 15.30
C GLN A 67 -0.20 8.60 14.09
N GLU A 68 -0.12 7.31 13.79
CA GLU A 68 -0.89 6.70 12.69
C GLU A 68 -2.40 6.92 12.85
N SER A 69 -2.89 6.94 14.09
CA SER A 69 -4.29 7.24 14.44
C SER A 69 -4.72 8.65 14.01
N GLU A 70 -3.81 9.62 14.02
CA GLU A 70 -4.04 11.03 13.70
C GLU A 70 -4.03 11.33 12.20
N LEU A 71 -3.52 10.40 11.38
CA LEU A 71 -3.58 10.53 9.93
C LEU A 71 -5.04 10.58 9.45
N PRO A 72 -5.37 11.39 8.44
CA PRO A 72 -6.74 11.48 7.94
C PRO A 72 -7.18 10.22 7.18
N SER A 73 -8.50 10.04 7.05
CA SER A 73 -9.11 9.12 6.09
C SER A 73 -9.00 9.73 4.68
N ASP A 74 -8.33 9.05 3.74
CA ASP A 74 -7.75 9.54 2.46
C ASP A 74 -6.22 9.71 2.43
N ALA A 75 -5.49 9.05 3.33
CA ALA A 75 -4.04 9.13 3.38
C ALA A 75 -3.35 7.95 2.67
N ILE A 76 -2.28 8.24 1.91
CA ILE A 76 -1.20 7.28 1.58
C ILE A 76 0.02 7.65 2.40
N TYR A 77 0.62 6.68 3.09
CA TYR A 77 1.68 6.96 4.05
C TYR A 77 2.73 5.85 4.13
N LEU A 78 3.92 6.21 4.59
CA LEU A 78 5.02 5.28 4.84
C LEU A 78 4.96 4.77 6.27
N ALA A 79 5.12 3.46 6.49
CA ALA A 79 5.21 2.89 7.84
C ALA A 79 6.30 1.82 7.90
N LEU A 80 6.94 1.65 9.06
CA LEU A 80 7.79 0.48 9.26
C LEU A 80 6.93 -0.78 9.33
N SER A 81 7.33 -1.79 8.59
CA SER A 81 6.73 -3.11 8.70
C SER A 81 7.00 -3.71 10.08
N SER A 82 6.09 -4.56 10.54
CA SER A 82 6.32 -5.41 11.73
C SER A 82 7.32 -6.53 11.47
N VAL A 83 7.68 -6.77 10.20
CA VAL A 83 8.64 -7.81 9.80
C VAL A 83 10.07 -7.31 10.04
N SER A 84 10.78 -7.96 10.95
CA SER A 84 12.21 -7.73 11.18
C SER A 84 13.05 -8.46 10.13
N LEU A 85 13.89 -7.74 9.39
CA LEU A 85 14.78 -8.31 8.37
C LEU A 85 16.27 -8.29 8.79
N GLY A 86 16.60 -7.68 9.94
CA GLY A 86 17.94 -7.65 10.50
C GLY A 86 18.30 -6.30 11.12
N ALA A 87 19.54 -6.16 11.58
CA ALA A 87 20.00 -4.95 12.27
C ALA A 87 20.16 -3.71 11.37
N ASN A 88 20.38 -3.92 10.06
CA ASN A 88 20.57 -2.87 9.07
C ASN A 88 19.52 -2.91 7.95
N VAL A 89 18.63 -3.90 7.95
CA VAL A 89 17.65 -4.10 6.88
C VAL A 89 16.27 -4.08 7.51
N PHE A 90 15.39 -3.28 6.93
CA PHE A 90 13.99 -3.21 7.33
C PHE A 90 13.08 -3.15 6.10
N GLN A 91 11.82 -3.51 6.31
CA GLN A 91 10.79 -3.34 5.31
C GLN A 91 10.01 -2.06 5.60
N LEU A 92 9.82 -1.24 4.57
CA LEU A 92 9.02 -0.03 4.60
C LEU A 92 7.73 -0.27 3.80
N ASP A 93 6.60 -0.20 4.48
CA ASP A 93 5.29 -0.37 3.90
C ASP A 93 4.78 0.97 3.36
N ILE A 94 4.20 0.94 2.16
CA ILE A 94 3.35 2.00 1.64
C ILE A 94 1.91 1.60 1.93
N ARG A 95 1.27 2.34 2.82
CA ARG A 95 -0.07 2.04 3.34
C ARG A 95 -1.08 3.08 2.89
N ILE A 96 -2.34 2.71 2.92
CA ILE A 96 -3.49 3.55 2.59
C ILE A 96 -4.51 3.49 3.73
N LYS A 97 -5.05 4.64 4.14
CA LYS A 97 -6.02 4.78 5.23
C LYS A 97 -7.36 5.26 4.66
N ASP A 98 -8.34 4.35 4.63
CA ASP A 98 -9.74 4.66 4.40
C ASP A 98 -10.03 5.53 3.17
N LEU A 99 -9.34 5.27 2.06
CA LEU A 99 -9.62 5.97 0.81
C LEU A 99 -10.86 5.36 0.16
N ASP A 100 -12.00 6.02 0.31
CA ASP A 100 -13.21 5.73 -0.44
C ASP A 100 -13.21 6.50 -1.75
N THR A 101 -13.05 5.77 -2.84
CA THR A 101 -12.95 6.36 -4.17
C THR A 101 -14.30 6.65 -4.82
N GLY A 102 -15.41 6.23 -4.20
CA GLY A 102 -16.72 6.31 -4.84
C GLY A 102 -16.72 5.53 -6.16
N SER A 103 -17.07 6.19 -7.27
CA SER A 103 -16.96 5.61 -8.62
C SER A 103 -15.56 5.67 -9.23
N ASN A 104 -14.62 6.42 -8.62
CA ASN A 104 -13.35 6.82 -9.26
C ASN A 104 -12.15 6.07 -8.69
N GLN A 105 -12.04 4.79 -9.01
CA GLN A 105 -10.98 3.91 -8.49
C GLN A 105 -9.57 4.37 -8.88
N ILE A 106 -8.59 3.99 -8.06
CA ILE A 106 -7.18 4.14 -8.42
C ILE A 106 -6.88 3.12 -9.53
N TYR A 107 -6.55 3.65 -10.70
CA TYR A 107 -6.15 2.90 -11.89
C TYR A 107 -4.64 2.95 -12.11
N ASP A 108 -4.03 4.09 -11.79
CA ASP A 108 -2.59 4.26 -11.86
C ASP A 108 -2.08 4.98 -10.59
N LEU A 109 -0.93 4.52 -10.09
CA LEU A 109 -0.33 4.98 -8.86
C LEU A 109 1.19 5.14 -9.05
N PRO A 110 1.62 6.17 -9.80
CA PRO A 110 3.01 6.58 -9.80
C PRO A 110 3.38 7.14 -8.42
N LEU A 111 4.42 6.61 -7.81
CA LEU A 111 5.00 7.09 -6.56
C LEU A 111 6.49 7.29 -6.75
N LEU A 112 7.01 8.40 -6.21
CA LEU A 112 8.43 8.65 -6.15
C LEU A 112 8.85 8.85 -4.70
N LEU A 113 9.58 7.87 -4.17
CA LEU A 113 10.16 7.99 -2.83
C LEU A 113 11.47 8.75 -2.91
N ARG A 114 11.62 9.73 -2.02
CA ARG A 114 12.85 10.50 -1.80
C ARG A 114 13.44 10.11 -0.45
N TYR A 115 14.76 9.92 -0.42
CA TYR A 115 15.52 9.56 0.78
C TYR A 115 16.95 10.10 0.71
N ASN A 116 17.73 9.94 1.79
CA ASN A 116 19.17 10.23 1.78
C ASN A 116 19.98 8.99 1.34
N ARG A 117 20.56 9.02 0.14
CA ARG A 117 21.28 7.87 -0.45
C ARG A 117 22.61 7.51 0.24
N ASN A 118 23.16 8.41 1.04
CA ASN A 118 24.36 8.11 1.83
C ASN A 118 24.02 7.34 3.11
N VAL A 119 22.75 7.37 3.52
CA VAL A 119 22.27 6.74 4.76
C VAL A 119 21.47 5.48 4.46
N LEU A 120 20.62 5.53 3.43
CA LEU A 120 19.71 4.47 3.05
C LEU A 120 19.95 4.04 1.60
N ARG A 121 19.67 2.77 1.31
CA ARG A 121 19.54 2.24 -0.05
C ARG A 121 18.29 1.40 -0.14
N ILE A 122 17.39 1.76 -1.05
CA ILE A 122 16.24 0.91 -1.38
C ILE A 122 16.72 -0.19 -2.32
N VAL A 123 16.47 -1.45 -1.97
CA VAL A 123 16.92 -2.62 -2.74
C VAL A 123 16.05 -2.72 -4.00
N ASP A 124 16.70 -2.79 -5.16
CA ASP A 124 16.04 -2.92 -6.46
C ASP A 124 15.88 -4.39 -6.87
N SER A 125 14.87 -4.64 -7.69
CA SER A 125 14.59 -5.88 -8.40
C SER A 125 15.72 -6.35 -9.32
N SER A 126 16.60 -5.45 -9.79
CA SER A 126 17.72 -5.79 -10.67
C SER A 126 18.80 -6.65 -10.00
N ASP A 127 18.83 -6.72 -8.67
CA ASP A 127 19.81 -7.50 -7.89
C ASP A 127 19.33 -8.93 -7.53
N ASN A 128 18.51 -9.56 -8.39
CA ASN A 128 18.17 -10.99 -8.36
C ASN A 128 17.58 -11.53 -7.04
N ASN A 129 16.44 -10.99 -6.58
CA ASN A 129 15.31 -11.74 -5.94
C ASN A 129 14.42 -10.93 -4.99
N ILE A 130 14.45 -9.59 -5.00
CA ILE A 130 13.46 -8.81 -4.22
C ILE A 130 12.68 -7.89 -5.17
N SER A 131 11.58 -8.43 -5.67
CA SER A 131 10.49 -7.65 -6.25
C SER A 131 9.80 -6.84 -5.15
N LEU A 132 9.21 -5.69 -5.51
CA LEU A 132 8.22 -5.01 -4.67
C LEU A 132 7.29 -6.04 -4.02
N ILE A 133 7.13 -5.96 -2.70
CA ILE A 133 6.29 -6.90 -1.96
C ILE A 133 4.88 -6.33 -1.96
N GLU A 134 3.98 -6.89 -2.75
CA GLU A 134 2.59 -6.44 -2.73
C GLU A 134 1.92 -6.75 -1.40
N GLY A 135 1.00 -5.85 -1.01
CA GLY A 135 0.11 -6.12 0.10
C GLY A 135 -0.89 -7.23 -0.21
N THR A 136 -1.72 -7.55 0.79
CA THR A 136 -2.73 -8.61 0.67
C THR A 136 -3.71 -8.35 -0.48
N GLU A 137 -4.30 -9.43 -1.00
CA GLU A 137 -5.18 -9.38 -2.17
C GLU A 137 -6.32 -8.37 -2.03
N ASN A 138 -6.86 -8.23 -0.82
CA ASN A 138 -7.98 -7.34 -0.52
C ASN A 138 -7.61 -5.85 -0.53
N VAL A 139 -6.31 -5.51 -0.57
CA VAL A 139 -5.81 -4.13 -0.46
C VAL A 139 -5.03 -3.68 -1.71
N ARG A 140 -4.33 -4.60 -2.39
CA ARG A 140 -3.58 -4.28 -3.62
C ARG A 140 -4.51 -3.76 -4.72
N LEU A 141 -4.01 -2.84 -5.57
CA LEU A 141 -4.81 -2.29 -6.67
C LEU A 141 -5.33 -3.39 -7.60
N ARG A 142 -4.47 -4.36 -7.97
CA ARG A 142 -4.81 -5.49 -8.82
C ARG A 142 -5.59 -6.63 -8.14
N ALA A 143 -6.39 -6.33 -7.11
CA ALA A 143 -7.18 -7.34 -6.43
C ALA A 143 -8.02 -8.12 -7.45
N TYR A 144 -7.90 -9.44 -7.44
CA TYR A 144 -8.62 -10.35 -8.35
C TYR A 144 -8.31 -10.20 -9.85
N LEU A 145 -7.32 -9.39 -10.22
CA LEU A 145 -6.77 -9.36 -11.57
C LEU A 145 -5.62 -10.37 -11.68
N ASP A 146 -5.59 -11.07 -12.81
CA ASP A 146 -4.42 -11.85 -13.19
C ASP A 146 -3.18 -10.91 -13.26
N PRO A 147 -2.04 -11.31 -12.70
CA PRO A 147 -0.79 -10.56 -12.74
C PRO A 147 -0.42 -9.94 -14.09
N GLN A 148 -0.79 -10.57 -15.22
CA GLN A 148 -0.53 -10.03 -16.55
C GLN A 148 -1.27 -8.71 -16.85
N PHE A 149 -2.33 -8.39 -16.10
CA PHE A 149 -3.13 -7.17 -16.27
C PHE A 149 -2.80 -6.07 -15.28
N ALA A 150 -1.65 -6.18 -14.62
CA ALA A 150 -1.14 -5.15 -13.74
C ALA A 150 0.37 -5.00 -13.95
N ILE A 151 0.82 -3.76 -14.03
CA ILE A 151 2.24 -3.44 -14.09
C ILE A 151 2.63 -2.97 -12.71
N LEU A 152 3.58 -3.69 -12.10
CA LEU A 152 4.23 -3.28 -10.86
C LEU A 152 5.74 -3.22 -11.11
N VAL A 153 6.28 -2.01 -11.08
CA VAL A 153 7.71 -1.75 -11.32
C VAL A 153 8.25 -0.91 -10.19
N GLY A 154 9.41 -1.29 -9.66
CA GLY A 154 10.17 -0.51 -8.69
C GLY A 154 11.59 -0.38 -9.20
N ARG A 155 12.14 0.83 -9.21
CA ARG A 155 13.52 1.06 -9.64
C ARG A 155 14.17 2.23 -8.93
N ASN A 156 15.47 2.13 -8.65
CA ASN A 156 16.26 3.30 -8.30
C ASN A 156 16.45 4.19 -9.55
N ASP A 157 16.16 5.48 -9.44
CA ASP A 157 16.32 6.43 -10.55
C ASP A 157 17.52 7.34 -10.32
N GLU A 158 18.71 6.84 -10.69
CA GLU A 158 19.96 7.59 -10.59
C GLU A 158 20.03 8.75 -11.60
N ASN A 159 19.23 8.71 -12.67
CA ASN A 159 19.21 9.75 -13.71
C ASN A 159 18.29 10.91 -13.36
N PHE A 160 17.26 10.69 -12.55
CA PHE A 160 16.38 11.76 -12.03
C PHE A 160 17.16 12.83 -11.26
N LEU A 161 18.30 12.47 -10.67
CA LEU A 161 19.22 13.38 -9.97
C LEU A 161 19.73 14.53 -10.84
N ASN A 162 19.83 14.32 -12.16
CA ASN A 162 20.39 15.32 -13.06
C ASN A 162 19.36 16.36 -13.54
N ASN A 163 18.07 16.08 -13.36
CA ASN A 163 16.98 16.90 -13.91
C ASN A 163 16.20 17.70 -12.85
N PHE A 164 16.43 17.44 -11.56
CA PHE A 164 15.75 18.15 -10.47
C PHE A 164 16.70 19.15 -9.80
N SER A 165 16.58 20.43 -10.16
CA SER A 165 17.46 21.55 -9.74
C SER A 165 17.38 21.94 -8.25
N GLY A 166 16.70 21.15 -7.41
CA GLY A 166 16.48 21.42 -5.98
C GLY A 166 17.06 20.38 -5.02
N CYS A 167 17.78 19.36 -5.50
CA CYS A 167 18.33 18.30 -4.66
C CYS A 167 19.86 18.29 -4.70
N ASN A 168 20.48 18.27 -3.53
CA ASN A 168 21.93 18.12 -3.39
C ASN A 168 22.38 16.68 -3.76
N ASN A 169 23.69 16.46 -3.84
CA ASN A 169 24.31 15.15 -4.15
C ASN A 169 23.97 14.01 -3.15
N PHE A 170 23.09 14.23 -2.18
CA PHE A 170 22.71 13.26 -1.14
C PHE A 170 21.32 12.68 -1.32
N CYS A 171 20.56 13.14 -2.31
CA CYS A 171 19.24 12.61 -2.58
C CYS A 171 19.32 11.25 -3.28
N GLY A 172 18.50 10.30 -2.83
CA GLY A 172 18.16 9.08 -3.54
C GLY A 172 16.68 9.11 -3.93
N TYR A 173 16.38 8.53 -5.09
CA TYR A 173 15.03 8.44 -5.64
C TYR A 173 14.71 7.00 -5.99
N TYR A 174 13.52 6.54 -5.58
CA TYR A 174 13.01 5.22 -5.94
C TYR A 174 11.60 5.36 -6.50
N MET A 175 11.48 5.04 -7.79
CA MET A 175 10.25 5.16 -8.55
C MET A 175 9.46 3.86 -8.44
N ILE A 176 8.17 3.97 -8.17
CA ILE A 176 7.24 2.87 -8.10
C ILE A 176 6.09 3.19 -9.03
N GLY A 177 5.84 2.32 -10.01
CA GLY A 177 4.65 2.39 -10.86
C GLY A 177 3.76 1.19 -10.55
N HIS A 178 2.50 1.45 -10.21
CA HIS A 178 1.48 0.42 -10.09
C HIS A 178 0.25 0.81 -10.92
N SER A 179 0.08 0.15 -12.05
CA SER A 179 -0.98 0.47 -13.01
C SER A 179 -1.82 -0.75 -13.32
N LEU A 180 -3.12 -0.56 -13.46
CA LEU A 180 -4.06 -1.55 -13.95
C LEU A 180 -4.15 -1.44 -15.48
N THR A 181 -4.33 -2.55 -16.18
CA THR A 181 -4.52 -2.53 -17.65
C THR A 181 -5.97 -2.84 -18.06
N ARG A 182 -6.85 -3.06 -17.07
CA ARG A 182 -8.30 -3.23 -17.23
C ARG A 182 -9.06 -2.67 -16.05
N GLU A 183 -10.30 -2.29 -16.29
CA GLU A 183 -11.25 -1.86 -15.26
C GLU A 183 -11.57 -3.01 -14.29
N VAL A 184 -11.70 -2.68 -13.00
CA VAL A 184 -12.03 -3.62 -11.93
C VAL A 184 -13.40 -3.25 -11.33
N GLN A 185 -14.10 -4.26 -10.81
CA GLN A 185 -15.43 -4.21 -10.17
C GLN A 185 -15.70 -2.97 -9.29
N PRO A 186 -16.97 -2.53 -9.10
CA PRO A 186 -17.35 -1.19 -8.64
C PRO A 186 -16.87 -0.82 -7.22
N ARG A 187 -16.88 0.50 -6.95
CA ARG A 187 -16.53 1.22 -5.69
C ARG A 187 -15.72 0.43 -4.66
N ARG A 188 -14.50 0.88 -4.41
CA ARG A 188 -13.60 0.28 -3.44
C ARG A 188 -13.16 1.27 -2.37
N ILE A 189 -13.14 0.78 -1.14
CA ILE A 189 -12.49 1.45 0.00
C ILE A 189 -11.13 0.77 0.18
N TYR A 190 -10.05 1.53 0.02
CA TYR A 190 -8.69 1.03 0.19
C TYR A 190 -8.23 1.26 1.63
N ARG A 191 -7.84 0.19 2.33
CA ARG A 191 -7.30 0.23 3.70
C ARG A 191 -6.21 -0.83 3.87
N GLY A 192 -5.03 -0.46 4.35
CA GLY A 192 -3.95 -1.39 4.71
C GLY A 192 -2.66 -1.16 3.90
N THR A 193 -1.81 -2.17 3.79
CA THR A 193 -0.57 -2.10 3.00
C THR A 193 -0.86 -2.31 1.51
N LEU A 194 -0.46 -1.35 0.67
CA LEU A 194 -0.54 -1.45 -0.79
C LEU A 194 0.62 -2.27 -1.33
N LEU A 195 1.83 -1.91 -0.92
CA LEU A 195 3.09 -2.53 -1.30
C LEU A 195 4.17 -2.19 -0.29
N SER A 196 5.30 -2.88 -0.36
CA SER A 196 6.42 -2.69 0.55
C SER A 196 7.74 -2.74 -0.20
N VAL A 197 8.71 -1.97 0.27
CA VAL A 197 10.08 -1.93 -0.24
C VAL A 197 11.05 -2.39 0.85
N ILE A 198 12.15 -3.01 0.44
CA ILE A 198 13.23 -3.37 1.37
C ILE A 198 14.27 -2.27 1.36
N VAL A 199 14.65 -1.82 2.56
CA VAL A 199 15.58 -0.71 2.75
C VAL A 199 16.77 -1.19 3.58
N ASN A 200 17.96 -0.90 3.09
CA ASN A 200 19.22 -1.15 3.78
C ASN A 200 19.80 0.16 4.33
N VAL A 201 20.32 0.12 5.55
CA VAL A 201 21.01 1.21 6.22
C VAL A 201 22.51 1.07 5.99
N LEU A 202 23.12 2.11 5.43
CA LEU A 202 24.52 2.09 4.97
C LEU A 202 25.51 2.61 6.03
N VAL A 203 25.04 3.41 6.99
CA VAL A 203 25.88 3.98 8.05
C VAL A 203 25.86 3.08 9.30
N PRO A 204 26.94 3.00 10.08
CA PRO A 204 26.91 2.40 11.41
C PRO A 204 26.33 3.36 12.47
N GLY A 205 25.80 2.83 13.57
CA GLY A 205 25.39 3.61 14.75
C GLY A 205 24.04 4.34 14.65
N SER A 206 23.78 5.27 15.56
CA SER A 206 22.52 6.02 15.61
C SER A 206 22.32 6.89 14.38
N LEU A 207 21.10 6.99 13.88
CA LEU A 207 20.76 7.88 12.75
C LEU A 207 19.38 8.49 12.91
N GLU A 208 19.20 9.65 12.29
CA GLU A 208 17.91 10.28 12.04
C GLU A 208 17.88 10.76 10.58
N THR A 209 16.94 10.28 9.76
CA THR A 209 16.91 10.63 8.34
C THR A 209 15.47 10.68 7.80
N PRO A 210 15.13 11.68 6.96
CA PRO A 210 13.80 11.79 6.39
C PRO A 210 13.66 10.83 5.19
N ILE A 211 12.46 10.28 5.04
CA ILE A 211 12.04 9.54 3.86
C ILE A 211 10.57 9.85 3.60
N GLY A 212 10.20 9.99 2.33
CA GLY A 212 8.88 10.48 1.98
C GLY A 212 8.61 10.48 0.49
N PHE A 213 7.47 11.05 0.10
CA PHE A 213 7.02 11.15 -1.28
C PHE A 213 7.41 12.49 -1.88
N GLU A 214 7.90 12.45 -3.12
CA GLU A 214 8.07 13.62 -3.97
C GLU A 214 6.74 13.89 -4.70
N LEU A 215 5.97 14.86 -4.19
CA LEU A 215 4.60 15.14 -4.65
C LEU A 215 4.52 15.56 -6.12
N SER A 216 5.58 16.14 -6.67
CA SER A 216 5.64 16.52 -8.08
C SER A 216 5.56 15.32 -9.04
N GLN A 217 5.78 14.10 -8.54
CA GLN A 217 5.76 12.85 -9.32
C GLN A 217 4.92 11.74 -8.66
N SER A 218 4.28 12.02 -7.53
CA SER A 218 3.47 11.06 -6.80
C SER A 218 2.00 11.43 -6.89
N SER A 219 1.17 10.52 -7.40
CA SER A 219 -0.26 10.76 -7.56
C SER A 219 -1.05 9.45 -7.54
N ALA A 220 -2.34 9.54 -7.22
CA ALA A 220 -3.31 8.48 -7.47
C ALA A 220 -4.22 8.94 -8.61
N LEU A 221 -4.31 8.16 -9.69
CA LEU A 221 -5.02 8.54 -10.90
C LEU A 221 -6.16 7.56 -11.18
N ASN A 222 -7.26 8.07 -11.69
CA ASN A 222 -8.35 7.24 -12.19
C ASN A 222 -8.07 6.74 -13.63
N ILE A 223 -9.00 6.01 -14.23
CA ILE A 223 -8.83 5.42 -15.56
C ILE A 223 -8.68 6.47 -16.67
N GLU A 224 -9.24 7.67 -16.48
CA GLU A 224 -9.05 8.80 -17.40
C GLU A 224 -7.73 9.57 -17.15
N GLY A 225 -6.93 9.17 -16.17
CA GLY A 225 -5.70 9.86 -15.78
C GLY A 225 -5.93 11.11 -14.93
N ASN A 226 -7.15 11.33 -14.43
CA ASN A 226 -7.46 12.44 -13.54
C ASN A 226 -6.99 12.13 -12.11
N PRO A 227 -6.45 13.12 -11.38
CA PRO A 227 -6.02 12.92 -10.01
C PRO A 227 -7.19 12.66 -9.07
N ILE A 228 -7.02 11.67 -8.21
CA ILE A 228 -7.87 11.36 -7.06
C ILE A 228 -7.30 12.12 -5.86
N SER A 229 -8.15 12.84 -5.13
CA SER A 229 -7.73 13.56 -3.94
C SER A 229 -7.25 12.58 -2.87
N VAL A 230 -5.95 12.60 -2.60
CA VAL A 230 -5.29 11.77 -1.59
C VAL A 230 -4.16 12.59 -0.96
N ARG A 231 -3.96 12.42 0.35
CA ARG A 231 -2.88 13.08 1.08
C ARG A 231 -1.72 12.14 1.28
N PHE A 232 -0.50 12.61 1.04
CA PHE A 232 0.71 11.81 1.22
C PHE A 232 1.44 12.19 2.51
N PHE A 233 1.87 11.19 3.27
CA PHE A 233 2.61 11.38 4.52
C PHE A 233 3.89 10.55 4.54
N GLY A 234 5.03 11.24 4.61
CA GLY A 234 6.32 10.64 4.90
C GLY A 234 6.63 10.67 6.39
N GLY A 235 7.90 10.54 6.71
CA GLY A 235 8.34 10.58 8.10
C GLY A 235 9.84 10.58 8.27
N VAL A 236 10.22 10.44 9.52
CA VAL A 236 11.62 10.42 9.95
C VAL A 236 11.92 9.04 10.52
N LEU A 237 12.89 8.37 9.90
CA LEU A 237 13.43 7.11 10.38
C LEU A 237 14.50 7.38 11.43
N ARG A 238 14.43 6.68 12.56
CA ARG A 238 15.43 6.72 13.63
C ARG A 238 15.94 5.34 13.97
N ARG A 239 17.25 5.25 14.19
CA ARG A 239 17.90 4.11 14.85
C ARG A 239 18.59 4.60 16.10
N LEU A 240 18.29 3.97 17.24
CA LEU A 240 18.91 4.25 18.54
C LEU A 240 20.20 3.45 18.71
#